data_AF-A0AAQ3K7W6-F1
#
_entry.id   AF-A0AAQ3K7W6-F1
#
_cell.length_a   1.000
_cell.length_b   1.000
_cell.length_c   1.000
_cell.angle_alpha   90.00
_cell.angle_beta   90.00
_cell.angle_gamma   90.00
#
_symmetry.space_group_name_H-M   'P 1'
#
loop_
_entity.id
_entity.type
_entity.pdbx_description
1 polymer ?
#
loop_
_entity_poly.entity_id
_entity_poly.type
_entity_poly.pdbx_seq_one_letter_code
_entity_poly.pdbx_strand_id
1 'polypeptide(L)'
;MASSSDSIRSATESDQSPRQISTRPLGNIQDFTLSLRSKLQVYEDALVDTVKDEVLVAYDHPVEACAIAATTGLLLLRGPRRFLYRNTLGRFKTEEKLLTAAESQLSVINESFTNLKKANKNMLTKISFGEEDLKRGSTKVRAAGHEIQRLSKYVYKIESQAADLMEDLRAMPGRTALELRAEVASMTSDLKKKRLQLNEMVTKISELGIRV
;
A
#
# COMPACT_ATOMS: atom_id res chain seq x y z
N MET A 1 -59.01 54.85 22.31
CA MET A 1 -60.34 54.22 22.49
C MET A 1 -60.14 53.09 23.49
N ALA A 2 -60.33 53.39 24.76
CA ALA A 2 -61.47 52.98 25.60
C ALA A 2 -61.21 51.57 26.19
N SER A 3 -60.71 51.41 27.42
CA SER A 3 -61.27 51.70 28.76
C SER A 3 -62.40 50.74 29.17
N SER A 4 -62.10 49.98 30.24
CA SER A 4 -62.91 49.47 31.38
C SER A 4 -64.42 49.26 31.19
N SER A 5 -65.04 48.22 31.75
CA SER A 5 -65.40 48.15 33.19
C SER A 5 -65.93 46.74 33.52
N ASP A 6 -65.44 46.11 34.59
CA ASP A 6 -66.13 45.87 35.88
C ASP A 6 -67.14 44.72 35.87
N SER A 7 -66.93 43.63 36.62
CA SER A 7 -66.97 43.49 38.09
C SER A 7 -68.40 43.39 38.64
N ILE A 8 -68.52 42.62 39.72
CA ILE A 8 -69.65 42.42 40.64
C ILE A 8 -70.63 41.28 40.31
N ARG A 9 -70.42 40.13 40.98
CA ARG A 9 -71.28 39.57 42.06
C ARG A 9 -70.67 38.24 42.52
N SER A 10 -69.86 38.23 43.59
CA SER A 10 -70.25 38.13 45.01
C SER A 10 -70.76 36.74 45.45
N ALA A 11 -69.96 36.12 46.33
CA ALA A 11 -70.36 35.35 47.51
C ALA A 11 -71.30 34.14 47.34
N THR A 12 -70.76 32.94 47.51
CA THR A 12 -71.30 32.02 48.53
C THR A 12 -70.14 31.31 49.23
N GLU A 13 -69.98 31.72 50.47
CA GLU A 13 -69.28 31.06 51.56
C GLU A 13 -70.26 30.03 52.19
N SER A 14 -69.73 29.15 53.04
CA SER A 14 -70.38 28.03 53.77
C SER A 14 -70.63 26.76 52.94
N ASP A 15 -70.18 25.57 53.37
CA ASP A 15 -70.14 25.12 54.75
C ASP A 15 -68.98 24.18 55.07
N GLN A 16 -68.50 24.31 56.31
CA GLN A 16 -67.51 23.48 56.98
C GLN A 16 -67.93 22.00 57.03
N SER A 17 -66.95 21.11 56.86
CA SER A 17 -66.89 19.92 57.71
C SER A 17 -65.42 19.58 58.02
N PRO A 18 -65.06 19.33 59.29
CA PRO A 18 -63.69 19.10 59.70
C PRO A 18 -63.22 17.75 59.18
N ARG A 19 -62.23 17.74 58.28
CA ARG A 19 -61.51 16.52 57.90
C ARG A 19 -60.79 15.99 59.14
N GLN A 20 -61.44 15.03 59.80
CA GLN A 20 -60.86 14.22 60.85
C GLN A 20 -59.57 13.60 60.32
N ILE A 21 -58.49 13.90 61.01
CA ILE A 21 -57.22 13.18 60.96
C ILE A 21 -57.55 11.76 61.48
N SER A 22 -57.89 10.86 60.57
CA SER A 22 -58.09 9.46 60.89
C SER A 22 -56.77 8.72 60.68
N THR A 23 -56.15 8.35 61.79
CA THR A 23 -55.00 7.45 61.90
C THR A 23 -55.41 6.02 61.54
N ARG A 24 -55.73 5.74 60.26
CA ARG A 24 -56.01 4.38 59.77
C ARG A 24 -55.49 4.08 58.35
N PRO A 25 -54.16 4.01 58.14
CA PRO A 25 -53.61 3.15 57.09
C PRO A 25 -52.55 2.15 57.58
N LEU A 26 -52.30 2.06 58.89
CA LEU A 26 -51.26 1.17 59.43
C LEU A 26 -51.68 -0.31 59.52
N GLY A 27 -52.97 -0.61 59.73
CA GLY A 27 -53.46 -1.99 59.82
C GLY A 27 -53.32 -2.77 58.51
N ASN A 28 -53.78 -2.23 57.39
CA ASN A 28 -53.70 -2.92 56.09
C ASN A 28 -52.26 -3.13 55.59
N ILE A 29 -51.33 -2.23 55.93
CA ILE A 29 -49.90 -2.40 55.60
C ILE A 29 -49.27 -3.46 56.49
N GLN A 30 -49.69 -3.55 57.76
CA GLN A 30 -49.23 -4.61 58.66
C GLN A 30 -49.73 -5.98 58.20
N ASP A 31 -50.97 -6.07 57.72
CA ASP A 31 -51.53 -7.32 57.21
C ASP A 31 -50.92 -7.71 55.83
N PHE A 32 -50.62 -6.74 54.97
CA PHE A 32 -49.88 -6.99 53.71
C PHE A 32 -48.42 -7.38 53.95
N THR A 33 -47.73 -6.78 54.91
CA THR A 33 -46.35 -7.16 55.25
C THR A 33 -46.30 -8.52 55.92
N LEU A 34 -47.28 -8.87 56.77
CA LEU A 34 -47.42 -10.22 57.33
C LEU A 34 -47.74 -11.27 56.27
N SER A 35 -48.59 -10.96 55.29
CA SER A 35 -48.91 -11.90 54.20
C SER A 35 -47.83 -12.03 53.14
N LEU A 36 -47.06 -10.96 52.84
CA LEU A 36 -45.85 -11.06 52.03
C LEU A 36 -44.76 -11.84 52.76
N ARG A 37 -44.63 -11.64 54.08
CA ARG A 37 -43.68 -12.39 54.90
C ARG A 37 -44.05 -13.86 54.95
N SER A 38 -45.32 -14.22 55.15
CA SER A 38 -45.71 -15.64 55.16
C SER A 38 -45.56 -16.29 53.78
N LYS A 39 -45.89 -15.58 52.69
CA LYS A 39 -45.64 -16.09 51.33
C LYS A 39 -44.15 -16.23 51.02
N LEU A 40 -43.34 -15.23 51.38
CA LEU A 40 -41.88 -15.30 51.24
C LEU A 40 -41.31 -16.44 52.07
N GLN A 41 -41.82 -16.64 53.28
CA GLN A 41 -41.38 -17.70 54.17
C GLN A 41 -41.71 -19.08 53.59
N VAL A 42 -42.86 -19.27 52.93
CA VAL A 42 -43.17 -20.52 52.21
C VAL A 42 -42.22 -20.77 51.03
N TYR A 43 -41.87 -19.73 50.27
CA TYR A 43 -40.89 -19.85 49.18
C TYR A 43 -39.46 -20.06 49.70
N GLU A 44 -39.11 -19.40 50.81
CA GLU A 44 -37.82 -19.54 51.48
C GLU A 44 -37.68 -20.95 52.07
N ASP A 45 -38.72 -21.46 52.72
CA ASP A 45 -38.74 -22.82 53.26
C ASP A 45 -38.66 -23.86 52.13
N ALA A 46 -39.36 -23.67 51.01
CA ALA A 46 -39.27 -24.56 49.85
C ALA A 46 -37.87 -24.53 49.19
N LEU A 47 -37.26 -23.35 49.08
CA LEU A 47 -35.89 -23.22 48.56
C LEU A 47 -34.89 -23.86 49.52
N VAL A 48 -35.01 -23.61 50.82
CA VAL A 48 -34.14 -24.19 51.84
C VAL A 48 -34.29 -25.71 51.87
N ASP A 49 -35.49 -26.25 51.66
CA ASP A 49 -35.73 -27.69 51.58
C ASP A 49 -35.09 -28.28 50.31
N THR A 50 -35.28 -27.67 49.14
CA THR A 50 -34.61 -28.11 47.89
C THR A 50 -33.08 -28.05 47.99
N VAL A 51 -32.54 -27.01 48.62
CA VAL A 51 -31.09 -26.88 48.83
C VAL A 51 -30.60 -27.92 49.83
N LYS A 52 -31.37 -28.24 50.89
CA LYS A 52 -31.02 -29.32 51.82
C LYS A 52 -31.03 -30.69 51.12
N ASP A 53 -32.02 -30.94 50.28
CA ASP A 53 -32.15 -32.18 49.53
C ASP A 53 -31.03 -32.32 48.48
N GLU A 54 -30.71 -31.23 47.76
CA GLU A 54 -29.55 -31.18 46.86
C GLU A 54 -28.21 -31.28 47.60
N VAL A 55 -28.09 -30.75 48.82
CA VAL A 55 -26.90 -30.90 49.67
C VAL A 55 -26.76 -32.33 50.19
N LEU A 56 -27.87 -33.02 50.46
CA LEU A 56 -27.88 -34.45 50.80
C LEU A 56 -27.45 -35.29 49.58
N VAL A 57 -27.95 -34.99 48.38
CA VAL A 57 -27.52 -35.65 47.13
C VAL A 57 -26.05 -35.34 46.80
N ALA A 58 -25.59 -34.12 47.09
CA ALA A 58 -24.19 -33.72 46.95
C ALA A 58 -23.25 -34.46 47.92
N TYR A 59 -23.75 -34.88 49.08
CA TYR A 59 -23.00 -35.68 50.04
C TYR A 59 -22.75 -37.10 49.53
N ASP A 60 -23.71 -37.68 48.81
CA ASP A 60 -23.57 -39.02 48.20
C ASP A 60 -22.67 -39.02 46.96
N HIS A 61 -22.56 -37.89 46.24
CA HIS A 61 -21.69 -37.73 45.06
C HIS A 61 -20.78 -36.48 45.17
N PRO A 62 -19.77 -36.50 46.07
CA PRO A 62 -18.99 -35.32 46.42
C PRO A 62 -18.18 -34.74 45.26
N VAL A 63 -17.76 -35.58 44.30
CA VAL A 63 -16.95 -35.15 43.15
C VAL A 63 -17.79 -34.36 42.14
N GLU A 64 -19.02 -34.80 41.89
CA GLU A 64 -19.92 -34.18 40.91
C GLU A 64 -20.47 -32.85 41.44
N ALA A 65 -20.86 -32.83 42.72
CA ALA A 65 -21.31 -31.61 43.38
C ALA A 65 -20.22 -30.55 43.49
N CYS A 66 -18.97 -30.93 43.81
CA CYS A 66 -17.85 -29.99 43.81
C CYS A 66 -17.58 -29.42 42.41
N ALA A 67 -17.75 -30.20 41.34
CA ALA A 67 -17.56 -29.72 39.97
C ALA A 67 -18.66 -28.71 39.56
N ILE A 68 -19.92 -29.00 39.89
CA ILE A 68 -21.05 -28.09 39.63
C ILE A 68 -20.92 -26.81 40.46
N ALA A 69 -20.58 -26.93 41.74
CA ALA A 69 -20.35 -25.78 42.61
C ALA A 69 -19.16 -24.92 42.15
N ALA A 70 -18.07 -25.54 41.71
CA ALA A 70 -16.89 -24.83 41.22
C ALA A 70 -17.17 -24.10 39.89
N THR A 71 -17.86 -24.73 38.94
CA THR A 71 -18.21 -24.11 37.64
C THR A 71 -19.21 -22.97 37.81
N THR A 72 -20.24 -23.18 38.63
CA THR A 72 -21.25 -22.16 38.97
C THR A 72 -20.62 -21.01 39.75
N GLY A 73 -19.74 -21.32 40.71
CA GLY A 73 -18.95 -20.34 41.45
C GLY A 73 -18.07 -19.49 40.52
N LEU A 74 -17.37 -20.11 39.57
CA LEU A 74 -16.51 -19.40 38.61
C LEU A 74 -17.30 -18.43 37.69
N LEU A 75 -18.55 -18.76 37.36
CA LEU A 75 -19.45 -17.92 36.56
C LEU A 75 -20.11 -16.78 37.37
N LEU A 76 -20.52 -17.05 38.61
CA LEU A 76 -21.20 -16.10 39.49
C LEU A 76 -20.25 -15.11 40.16
N LEU A 77 -19.03 -15.54 40.51
CA LEU A 77 -18.03 -14.69 41.15
C LEU A 77 -17.60 -13.58 40.19
N ARG A 78 -17.70 -12.32 40.66
CA ARG A 78 -17.48 -11.11 39.86
C ARG A 78 -16.06 -10.97 39.29
N GLY A 79 -15.07 -11.57 39.97
CA GLY A 79 -13.66 -11.62 39.55
C GLY A 79 -13.39 -12.53 38.34
N PRO A 80 -13.59 -13.86 38.47
CA PRO A 80 -13.35 -14.81 37.37
C PRO A 80 -14.23 -14.55 36.15
N ARG A 81 -15.48 -14.08 36.33
CA ARG A 81 -16.32 -13.62 35.21
C ARG A 81 -15.65 -12.52 34.38
N ARG A 82 -15.01 -11.54 35.04
CA ARG A 82 -14.27 -10.45 34.36
C ARG A 82 -12.98 -10.95 33.71
N PHE A 83 -12.33 -11.93 34.32
CA PHE A 83 -11.14 -12.58 33.77
C PHE A 83 -11.46 -13.37 32.50
N LEU A 84 -12.51 -14.20 32.52
CA LEU A 84 -12.98 -14.95 31.35
C LEU A 84 -13.40 -14.00 30.22
N TYR A 85 -14.23 -12.99 30.51
CA TYR A 85 -14.67 -12.02 29.50
C TYR A 85 -13.51 -11.25 28.85
N ARG A 86 -12.49 -10.91 29.64
CA ARG A 86 -11.31 -10.18 29.13
C ARG A 86 -10.36 -11.08 28.33
N ASN A 87 -10.34 -12.39 28.60
CA ASN A 87 -9.40 -13.32 27.98
C ASN A 87 -9.97 -14.08 26.77
N THR A 88 -11.26 -14.44 26.76
CA THR A 88 -11.83 -15.30 25.70
C THR A 88 -12.48 -14.50 24.57
N LEU A 89 -13.34 -13.53 24.89
CA LEU A 89 -14.10 -12.78 23.88
C LEU A 89 -13.24 -11.74 23.12
N GLY A 90 -12.10 -11.34 23.69
CA GLY A 90 -11.14 -10.46 23.01
C GLY A 90 -10.39 -11.14 21.87
N ARG A 91 -10.12 -12.46 21.97
CA ARG A 91 -9.35 -13.21 20.97
C ARG A 91 -10.10 -13.38 19.66
N PHE A 92 -11.42 -13.66 19.71
CA PHE A 92 -12.25 -13.75 18.51
C PHE A 92 -12.32 -12.42 17.74
N LYS A 93 -12.39 -11.27 18.45
CA LYS A 93 -12.27 -9.94 17.81
C LYS A 93 -10.89 -9.65 17.24
N THR A 94 -9.85 -10.33 17.72
CA THR A 94 -8.49 -10.20 17.20
C THR A 94 -8.30 -11.04 15.93
N GLU A 95 -8.93 -12.21 15.82
CA GLU A 95 -8.88 -13.02 14.59
C GLU A 95 -9.49 -12.29 13.39
N GLU A 96 -10.67 -11.67 13.55
CA GLU A 96 -11.28 -10.83 12.50
C GLU A 96 -10.40 -9.62 12.12
N LYS A 97 -9.71 -9.02 13.09
CA LYS A 97 -8.75 -7.93 12.84
C LYS A 97 -7.50 -8.40 12.11
N LEU A 98 -7.00 -9.59 12.43
CA LEU A 98 -5.86 -10.18 11.74
C LEU A 98 -6.22 -10.56 10.30
N LEU A 99 -7.44 -11.06 10.09
CA LEU A 99 -7.96 -11.39 8.76
C LEU A 99 -8.13 -10.14 7.90
N THR A 100 -8.79 -9.10 8.41
CA THR A 100 -8.93 -7.82 7.69
C THR A 100 -7.59 -7.12 7.44
N ALA A 101 -6.63 -7.23 8.38
CA ALA A 101 -5.26 -6.79 8.16
C ALA A 101 -4.57 -7.61 7.05
N ALA A 102 -4.75 -8.93 7.02
CA ALA A 102 -4.20 -9.78 5.97
C ALA A 102 -4.84 -9.50 4.59
N GLU A 103 -6.15 -9.26 4.54
CA GLU A 103 -6.87 -8.89 3.30
C GLU A 103 -6.38 -7.54 2.75
N SER A 104 -6.21 -6.53 3.62
CA SER A 104 -5.65 -5.24 3.20
C SER A 104 -4.19 -5.33 2.76
N GLN A 105 -3.38 -6.18 3.40
CA GLN A 105 -2.01 -6.45 2.92
C GLN A 105 -2.01 -7.16 1.57
N LEU A 106 -2.91 -8.14 1.38
CA LEU A 106 -3.04 -8.86 0.11
C LEU A 106 -3.48 -7.93 -1.02
N SER A 107 -4.40 -6.98 -0.76
CA SER A 107 -4.81 -6.01 -1.77
C SER A 107 -3.67 -5.08 -2.19
N VAL A 108 -2.86 -4.59 -1.22
CA VAL A 108 -1.65 -3.80 -1.49
C VAL A 108 -0.62 -4.61 -2.29
N ILE A 109 -0.40 -5.88 -1.92
CA ILE A 109 0.51 -6.77 -2.65
C ILE A 109 0.00 -6.98 -4.08
N ASN A 110 -1.29 -7.23 -4.27
CA ASN A 110 -1.88 -7.42 -5.59
C ASN A 110 -1.76 -6.15 -6.45
N GLU A 111 -2.02 -4.98 -5.89
CA GLU A 111 -1.80 -3.70 -6.58
C GLU A 111 -0.32 -3.54 -6.99
N SER A 112 0.61 -3.80 -6.08
CA SER A 112 2.05 -3.73 -6.39
C SER A 112 2.45 -4.74 -7.48
N PHE A 113 1.90 -5.95 -7.47
CA PHE A 113 2.16 -6.98 -8.46
C PHE A 113 1.61 -6.61 -9.83
N THR A 114 0.40 -6.04 -9.90
CA THR A 114 -0.17 -5.55 -11.17
C THR A 114 0.63 -4.37 -11.74
N ASN A 115 1.07 -3.45 -10.89
CA ASN A 115 1.96 -2.35 -11.27
C ASN A 115 3.32 -2.87 -11.77
N LEU A 116 3.91 -3.85 -11.07
CA LEU A 116 5.15 -4.51 -11.50
C LEU A 116 4.98 -5.21 -12.84
N LYS A 117 3.87 -5.94 -13.05
CA LYS A 117 3.57 -6.62 -14.31
C LYS A 117 3.46 -5.62 -15.47
N LYS A 118 2.78 -4.49 -15.24
CA LYS A 118 2.66 -3.40 -16.22
C LYS A 118 4.02 -2.75 -16.50
N ALA A 119 4.79 -2.43 -15.46
CA ALA A 119 6.12 -1.86 -15.59
C ALA A 119 7.06 -2.81 -16.35
N ASN A 120 7.06 -4.10 -16.02
CA ASN A 120 7.85 -5.11 -16.71
C ASN A 120 7.48 -5.21 -18.20
N LYS A 121 6.18 -5.29 -18.52
CA LYS A 121 5.73 -5.29 -19.93
C LYS A 121 6.21 -4.04 -20.68
N ASN A 122 6.06 -2.87 -20.07
CA ASN A 122 6.52 -1.62 -20.67
C ASN A 122 8.05 -1.59 -20.86
N MET A 123 8.82 -2.09 -19.88
CA MET A 123 10.28 -2.18 -19.98
C MET A 123 10.72 -3.16 -21.07
N LEU A 124 10.08 -4.33 -21.18
CA LEU A 124 10.35 -5.29 -22.25
C LEU A 124 10.10 -4.67 -23.64
N THR A 125 9.01 -3.92 -23.81
CA THR A 125 8.74 -3.22 -25.09
C THR A 125 9.77 -2.13 -25.39
N LYS A 126 10.27 -1.44 -24.36
CA LYS A 126 11.33 -0.43 -24.52
C LYS A 126 12.66 -1.06 -24.88
N ILE A 127 13.00 -2.20 -24.26
CA ILE A 127 14.21 -2.96 -24.57
C ILE A 127 14.15 -3.48 -26.01
N SER A 128 13.03 -4.09 -26.44
CA SER A 128 12.91 -4.60 -27.80
C SER A 128 13.04 -3.50 -28.86
N PHE A 129 12.44 -2.33 -28.60
CA PHE A 129 12.58 -1.17 -29.49
C PHE A 129 14.02 -0.65 -29.51
N GLY A 130 14.64 -0.50 -28.34
CA GLY A 130 16.04 -0.07 -28.23
C GLY A 130 17.03 -1.04 -28.88
N GLU A 131 16.79 -2.35 -28.80
CA GLU A 131 17.58 -3.37 -29.49
C GLU A 131 17.46 -3.26 -31.01
N GLU A 132 16.25 -3.06 -31.53
CA GLU A 132 16.03 -2.89 -32.96
C GLU A 132 16.70 -1.61 -33.48
N ASP A 133 16.56 -0.51 -32.76
CA ASP A 133 17.22 0.76 -33.09
C ASP A 133 18.75 0.67 -33.02
N LEU A 134 19.30 -0.04 -32.02
CA LEU A 134 20.74 -0.27 -31.91
C LEU A 134 21.24 -1.13 -33.07
N LYS A 135 20.52 -2.20 -33.45
CA LYS A 135 20.86 -3.02 -34.61
C LYS A 135 20.84 -2.19 -35.89
N ARG A 136 19.79 -1.39 -36.12
CA ARG A 136 19.67 -0.49 -37.27
C ARG A 136 20.75 0.60 -37.27
N GLY A 137 21.10 1.15 -36.10
CA GLY A 137 22.18 2.11 -35.94
C GLY A 137 23.54 1.49 -36.28
N SER A 138 23.81 0.29 -35.75
CA SER A 138 25.05 -0.46 -36.00
C SER A 138 25.23 -0.79 -37.49
N THR A 139 24.17 -1.18 -38.20
CA THR A 139 24.26 -1.43 -39.65
C THR A 139 24.53 -0.16 -40.45
N LYS A 140 23.91 0.97 -40.09
CA LYS A 140 24.20 2.28 -40.71
C LYS A 140 25.64 2.72 -40.48
N VAL A 141 26.15 2.60 -39.25
CA VAL A 141 27.54 2.94 -38.93
C VAL A 141 28.51 2.03 -39.67
N ARG A 142 28.21 0.72 -39.78
CA ARG A 142 29.02 -0.21 -40.58
C ARG A 142 29.05 0.17 -42.07
N ALA A 143 27.90 0.51 -42.65
CA ALA A 143 27.83 0.94 -44.04
C ALA A 143 28.65 2.22 -44.29
N ALA A 144 28.49 3.23 -43.42
CA ALA A 144 29.29 4.45 -43.47
C ALA A 144 30.79 4.17 -43.28
N GLY A 145 31.14 3.22 -42.40
CA GLY A 145 32.51 2.74 -42.22
C GLY A 145 33.11 2.21 -43.53
N HIS A 146 32.38 1.36 -44.26
CA HIS A 146 32.84 0.85 -45.55
C HIS A 146 33.00 1.96 -46.59
N GLU A 147 32.12 2.97 -46.60
CA GLU A 147 32.25 4.14 -47.46
C GLU A 147 33.51 4.95 -47.12
N ILE A 148 33.77 5.21 -45.84
CA ILE A 148 35.00 5.88 -45.37
C ILE A 148 36.24 5.08 -45.79
N GLN A 149 36.21 3.76 -45.65
CA GLN A 149 37.33 2.89 -46.06
C GLN A 149 37.56 2.93 -47.57
N ARG A 150 36.49 2.93 -48.38
CA ARG A 150 36.58 3.10 -49.84
C ARG A 150 37.14 4.48 -50.19
N LEU A 151 36.69 5.53 -49.52
CA LEU A 151 37.19 6.88 -49.74
C LEU A 151 38.65 7.01 -49.34
N SER A 152 39.09 6.40 -48.24
CA SER A 152 40.50 6.35 -47.83
C SER A 152 41.37 5.68 -48.90
N LYS A 153 40.92 4.56 -49.47
CA LYS A 153 41.59 3.89 -50.60
C LYS A 153 41.62 4.77 -51.86
N TYR A 154 40.56 5.51 -52.13
CA TYR A 154 40.51 6.43 -53.26
C TYR A 154 41.48 7.62 -53.09
N VAL A 155 41.48 8.25 -51.91
CA VAL A 155 42.44 9.31 -51.55
C VAL A 155 43.87 8.80 -51.64
N TYR A 156 44.15 7.58 -51.19
CA TYR A 156 45.47 6.96 -51.32
C TYR A 156 45.92 6.84 -52.79
N LYS A 157 45.02 6.48 -53.71
CA LYS A 157 45.33 6.43 -55.15
C LYS A 157 45.63 7.81 -55.74
N ILE A 158 44.91 8.85 -55.30
CA ILE A 158 45.19 10.22 -55.73
C ILE A 158 46.51 10.70 -55.14
N GLU A 159 46.78 10.39 -53.87
CA GLU A 159 48.06 10.69 -53.20
C GLU A 159 49.24 10.07 -53.96
N SER A 160 49.11 8.81 -54.42
CA SER A 160 50.16 8.17 -55.24
C SER A 160 50.32 8.84 -56.61
N GLN A 161 49.22 9.18 -57.30
CA GLN A 161 49.28 9.88 -58.59
C GLN A 161 49.90 11.28 -58.47
N ALA A 162 49.60 12.00 -57.39
CA ALA A 162 50.20 13.30 -57.09
C ALA A 162 51.69 13.17 -56.77
N ALA A 163 52.10 12.10 -56.08
CA ALA A 163 53.50 11.81 -55.82
C ALA A 163 54.27 11.48 -57.11
N ASP A 164 53.67 10.69 -58.01
CA ASP A 164 54.25 10.38 -59.32
C ASP A 164 54.41 11.66 -60.17
N LEU A 165 53.37 12.51 -60.22
CA LEU A 165 53.42 13.81 -60.90
C LEU A 165 54.49 14.75 -60.30
N MET A 166 54.65 14.74 -58.98
CA MET A 166 55.68 15.55 -58.31
C MET A 166 57.09 15.09 -58.72
N GLU A 167 57.30 13.78 -58.89
CA GLU A 167 58.56 13.22 -59.34
C GLU A 167 58.85 13.58 -60.81
N ASP A 168 57.85 13.50 -61.69
CA ASP A 168 57.95 13.94 -63.08
C ASP A 168 58.30 15.44 -63.17
N LEU A 169 57.60 16.27 -62.39
CA LEU A 169 57.89 17.70 -62.31
C LEU A 169 59.29 17.98 -61.79
N ARG A 170 59.85 17.11 -60.92
CA ARG A 170 61.20 17.25 -60.35
C ARG A 170 62.30 17.12 -61.41
N ALA A 171 62.07 16.33 -62.46
CA ALA A 171 62.99 16.15 -63.56
C ALA A 171 63.08 17.36 -64.51
N MET A 172 62.08 18.26 -64.53
CA MET A 172 62.03 19.40 -65.45
C MET A 172 62.65 20.68 -64.86
N PRO A 173 63.68 21.28 -65.48
CA PRO A 173 64.16 22.60 -65.10
C PRO A 173 63.29 23.71 -65.72
N GLY A 174 62.47 24.40 -64.94
CA GLY A 174 61.64 25.52 -65.41
C GLY A 174 60.90 26.27 -64.31
N ARG A 175 60.60 27.55 -64.50
CA ARG A 175 59.88 28.38 -63.51
C ARG A 175 58.44 27.93 -63.29
N THR A 176 57.73 27.58 -64.37
CA THR A 176 56.36 27.03 -64.31
C THR A 176 56.33 25.67 -63.62
N ALA A 177 57.33 24.82 -63.87
CA ALA A 177 57.47 23.55 -63.15
C ALA A 177 57.68 23.76 -61.65
N LEU A 178 58.43 24.80 -61.25
CA LEU A 178 58.64 25.13 -59.83
C LEU A 178 57.34 25.56 -59.12
N GLU A 179 56.51 26.36 -59.80
CA GLU A 179 55.20 26.78 -59.29
C GLU A 179 54.25 25.58 -59.12
N LEU A 180 54.16 24.73 -60.15
CA LEU A 180 53.38 23.49 -60.09
C LEU A 180 53.87 22.54 -58.99
N ARG A 181 55.19 22.44 -58.75
CA ARG A 181 55.73 21.64 -57.64
C ARG A 181 55.23 22.13 -56.29
N ALA A 182 55.16 23.45 -56.08
CA ALA A 182 54.66 24.00 -54.83
C ALA A 182 53.16 23.67 -54.62
N GLU A 183 52.37 23.74 -55.71
CA GLU A 183 50.95 23.38 -55.69
C GLU A 183 50.72 21.88 -55.49
N VAL A 184 51.45 21.01 -56.19
CA VAL A 184 51.34 19.55 -56.02
C VAL A 184 51.82 19.13 -54.62
N ALA A 185 52.86 19.77 -54.09
CA ALA A 185 53.33 19.52 -52.72
C ALA A 185 52.28 19.92 -51.67
N SER A 186 51.63 21.08 -51.82
CA SER A 186 50.57 21.51 -50.91
C SER A 186 49.38 20.55 -50.99
N MET A 187 48.93 20.19 -52.19
CA MET A 187 47.84 19.23 -52.42
C MET A 187 48.14 17.85 -51.82
N THR A 188 49.35 17.33 -52.03
CA THR A 188 49.78 16.04 -51.46
C THR A 188 49.76 16.08 -49.93
N SER A 189 50.21 17.19 -49.33
CA SER A 189 50.18 17.36 -47.87
C SER A 189 48.76 17.32 -47.31
N ASP A 190 47.79 17.91 -48.03
CA ASP A 190 46.39 17.94 -47.62
C ASP A 190 45.70 16.60 -47.84
N LEU A 191 45.98 15.90 -48.95
CA LEU A 191 45.51 14.53 -49.18
C LEU A 191 45.98 13.58 -48.08
N LYS A 192 47.24 13.69 -47.66
CA LYS A 192 47.80 12.90 -46.56
C LYS A 192 47.09 13.18 -45.24
N LYS A 193 46.82 14.44 -44.91
CA LYS A 193 46.02 14.81 -43.72
C LYS A 193 44.61 14.22 -43.80
N LYS A 194 43.94 14.34 -44.94
CA LYS A 194 42.59 13.79 -45.15
C LYS A 194 42.57 12.27 -45.00
N ARG A 195 43.56 11.56 -45.54
CA ARG A 195 43.69 10.10 -45.37
C ARG A 195 43.86 9.71 -43.91
N LEU A 196 44.72 10.40 -43.16
CA LEU A 196 44.90 10.14 -41.73
C LEU A 196 43.59 10.34 -40.95
N GLN A 197 42.85 11.42 -41.22
CA GLN A 197 41.54 11.66 -40.62
C GLN A 197 40.53 10.56 -40.95
N LEU A 198 40.47 10.10 -42.21
CA LEU A 198 39.59 9.00 -42.61
C LEU A 198 39.95 7.70 -41.89
N ASN A 199 41.24 7.37 -41.79
CA ASN A 199 41.70 6.18 -41.08
C ASN A 199 41.41 6.25 -39.57
N GLU A 200 41.58 7.41 -38.95
CA GLU A 200 41.24 7.62 -37.53
C GLU A 200 39.74 7.37 -37.30
N MET A 201 38.86 7.82 -38.21
CA MET A 201 37.43 7.53 -38.13
C MET A 201 37.12 6.02 -38.24
N VAL A 202 37.81 5.29 -39.13
CA VAL A 202 37.66 3.82 -39.22
C VAL A 202 38.10 3.13 -37.94
N THR A 203 39.20 3.58 -37.34
CA THR A 203 39.68 3.06 -36.05
C THR A 203 38.67 3.32 -34.94
N LYS A 204 38.10 4.54 -34.85
CA LYS A 204 37.03 4.86 -33.89
C LYS A 204 35.81 3.97 -34.06
N ILE A 205 35.39 3.67 -35.30
CA ILE A 205 34.28 2.74 -35.54
C ILE A 205 34.62 1.32 -35.05
N SER A 206 35.87 0.89 -35.25
CA SER A 206 36.36 -0.42 -34.80
C SER A 206 36.45 -0.52 -33.27
N GLU A 207 36.83 0.57 -32.59
CA GLU A 207 36.85 0.68 -31.12
C GLU A 207 35.44 0.57 -30.51
N LEU A 208 34.40 0.97 -31.24
CA LEU A 208 33.00 0.75 -30.87
C LEU A 208 32.54 -0.72 -31.04
N GLY A 209 33.45 -1.64 -31.40
CA GLY A 209 33.15 -3.05 -31.64
C GLY A 209 32.48 -3.33 -32.98
N ILE A 210 32.36 -2.33 -33.85
CA ILE A 210 31.76 -2.46 -35.17
C ILE A 210 32.87 -2.77 -36.18
N ARG A 211 32.91 -4.01 -36.66
CA ARG A 211 33.83 -4.41 -37.73
C ARG A 211 33.44 -3.76 -39.05
N VAL A 212 34.42 -3.11 -39.68
CA VAL A 212 34.38 -2.40 -40.97
C VAL A 212 35.42 -3.00 -41.91
#